data_AF-A0A2K3LE32-F1
#
_entry.id   AF-A0A2K3LE32-F1
#
_cell.length_a   1.000
_cell.length_b   1.000
_cell.length_c   1.000
_cell.angle_alpha   90.00
_cell.angle_beta   90.00
_cell.angle_gamma   90.00
#
_symmetry.space_group_name_H-M   'P 1'
#
loop_
_entity.id
_entity.type
_entity.pdbx_description
1 polymer ?
#
loop_
_entity_poly.entity_id
_entity_poly.type
_entity_poly.pdbx_seq_one_letter_code
_entity_poly.pdbx_strand_id
1 'polypeptide(L)'
;MRVLQDPFLGPECRALFEEGDVDDRLLMMLLLTVERLRKGSLWKPYLDMLPTTFGNTLWFSEEELQELRGTTLYRATELQKKSLLNLYETKVKDLVKKLLNDGNSEIEVCFEDFLWYVLLVNLCMIMTSTKSVEVDMRLAFMLGQIQYFGAAL
;
A
#
# COMPACT_ATOMS: atom_id res chain seq x y z
N MET A 1 1.58 6.61 15.49
CA MET A 1 1.10 5.43 14.74
C MET A 1 1.66 4.15 15.35
N ARG A 2 0.87 3.09 15.58
CA ARG A 2 1.39 1.80 16.11
C ARG A 2 2.24 1.01 15.11
N VAL A 3 2.21 1.33 13.81
CA VAL A 3 3.18 0.78 12.83
C VAL A 3 4.61 1.03 13.30
N LEU A 4 4.87 2.20 13.89
CA LEU A 4 6.15 2.56 14.48
C LEU A 4 6.47 1.81 15.79
N GLN A 5 5.47 1.15 16.38
CA GLN A 5 5.58 0.36 17.61
C GLN A 5 5.68 -1.14 17.32
N ASP A 6 5.58 -1.56 16.06
CA ASP A 6 5.77 -2.95 15.69
C ASP A 6 7.20 -3.40 16.06
N PRO A 7 7.40 -4.53 16.76
CA PRO A 7 8.73 -4.95 17.19
C PRO A 7 9.69 -5.23 16.04
N PHE A 8 9.16 -5.55 14.86
CA PHE A 8 9.91 -6.01 13.71
C PHE A 8 10.08 -4.91 12.65
N LEU A 9 9.00 -4.19 12.33
CA LEU A 9 8.95 -3.13 11.31
C LEU A 9 9.09 -1.74 11.92
N GLY A 10 8.75 -1.57 13.19
CA GLY A 10 8.69 -0.28 13.87
C GLY A 10 10.00 0.47 13.96
N PRO A 11 11.17 -0.15 14.25
CA PRO A 11 12.45 0.57 14.30
C PRO A 11 12.82 1.20 12.95
N GLU A 12 12.68 0.44 11.87
CA GLU A 12 12.99 0.89 10.50
C GLU A 12 11.97 1.91 10.01
N CYS A 13 10.67 1.65 10.21
CA CYS A 13 9.62 2.62 9.87
C CYS A 13 9.74 3.91 10.67
N ARG A 14 10.24 3.87 11.93
CA ARG A 14 10.43 5.06 12.77
C ARG A 14 11.62 5.88 12.33
N ALA A 15 12.74 5.26 12.00
CA ALA A 15 13.91 5.94 11.46
C ALA A 15 13.52 6.74 10.20
N LEU A 16 12.78 6.11 9.29
CA LEU A 16 12.35 6.74 8.04
C LEU A 16 11.31 7.85 8.24
N PHE A 17 10.41 7.67 9.21
CA PHE A 17 9.42 8.69 9.57
C PHE A 17 10.09 9.91 10.21
N GLU A 18 11.09 9.70 11.07
CA GLU A 18 11.85 10.77 11.73
C GLU A 18 12.76 11.52 10.76
N GLU A 19 13.30 10.85 9.74
CA GLU A 19 14.02 11.47 8.62
C GLU A 19 13.11 12.34 7.72
N GLY A 20 11.78 12.26 7.91
CA GLY A 20 10.79 12.99 7.11
C GLY A 20 10.64 12.46 5.69
N ASP A 21 11.18 11.29 5.42
CA ASP A 21 11.26 10.71 4.08
C ASP A 21 9.98 9.99 3.64
N VAL A 22 9.09 9.69 4.58
CA VAL A 22 7.85 8.92 4.39
C VAL A 22 6.70 9.61 5.12
N ASP A 23 5.57 9.75 4.44
CA ASP A 23 4.32 10.21 5.07
C ASP A 23 3.55 9.03 5.68
N ASP A 24 2.56 9.37 6.50
CA ASP A 24 1.68 8.42 7.19
C ASP A 24 1.06 7.38 6.23
N ARG A 25 0.75 7.79 5.00
CA ARG A 25 0.11 6.96 3.99
C ARG A 25 1.08 5.95 3.40
N LEU A 26 2.31 6.39 3.09
CA LEU A 26 3.36 5.55 2.56
C LEU A 26 3.77 4.48 3.57
N LEU A 27 3.82 4.81 4.86
CA LEU A 27 4.05 3.81 5.92
C LEU A 27 2.99 2.71 5.94
N MET A 28 1.71 3.05 5.78
CA MET A 28 0.64 2.04 5.71
C MET A 28 0.77 1.18 4.45
N MET A 29 1.06 1.78 3.30
CA MET A 29 1.27 1.05 2.05
C MET A 29 2.44 0.07 2.14
N LEU A 30 3.55 0.52 2.77
CA LEU A 30 4.73 -0.30 3.02
C LEU A 30 4.43 -1.49 3.94
N LEU A 31 3.75 -1.25 5.05
CA LEU A 31 3.37 -2.29 6.00
C LEU A 31 2.55 -3.40 5.31
N LEU A 32 1.52 -3.00 4.55
CA LEU A 32 0.66 -3.96 3.87
C LEU A 32 1.39 -4.75 2.78
N THR A 33 2.32 -4.10 2.07
CA THR A 33 3.18 -4.75 1.08
C THR A 33 4.07 -5.80 1.74
N VAL A 34 4.71 -5.46 2.86
CA VAL A 34 5.57 -6.39 3.61
C VAL A 34 4.78 -7.55 4.19
N GLU A 35 3.64 -7.29 4.82
CA GLU A 35 2.79 -8.33 5.43
C GLU A 35 2.24 -9.33 4.39
N ARG A 36 1.97 -8.91 3.15
CA ARG A 36 1.59 -9.84 2.07
C ARG A 36 2.71 -10.78 1.67
N LEU A 37 3.91 -10.24 1.54
CA LEU A 37 5.09 -10.97 1.10
C LEU A 37 5.63 -11.88 2.20
N ARG A 38 5.30 -11.60 3.47
CA ARG A 38 5.67 -12.41 4.62
C ARG A 38 4.88 -13.73 4.66
N LYS A 39 5.59 -14.86 4.57
CA LYS A 39 5.00 -16.21 4.59
C LYS A 39 4.24 -16.55 5.88
N GLY A 40 4.60 -15.93 7.00
CA GLY A 40 3.98 -16.14 8.32
C GLY A 40 3.04 -15.03 8.79
N SER A 41 2.56 -14.17 7.89
CA SER A 41 1.67 -13.07 8.28
C SER A 41 0.34 -13.57 8.84
N LEU A 42 -0.05 -13.03 10.00
CA LEU A 42 -1.38 -13.23 10.59
C LEU A 42 -2.51 -12.64 9.73
N TRP A 43 -2.16 -11.77 8.79
CA TRP A 43 -3.09 -11.01 7.96
C TRP A 43 -3.36 -11.68 6.62
N LYS A 44 -2.63 -12.76 6.31
CA LYS A 44 -2.75 -13.49 5.05
C LYS A 44 -4.21 -13.88 4.72
N PRO A 45 -5.00 -14.48 5.64
CA PRO A 45 -6.39 -14.84 5.33
C PRO A 45 -7.27 -13.65 4.96
N TYR A 46 -6.96 -12.46 5.47
CA TYR A 46 -7.68 -11.23 5.17
C TYR A 46 -7.20 -10.60 3.86
N LEU A 47 -5.88 -10.57 3.64
CA LEU A 47 -5.30 -10.10 2.39
C LEU A 47 -5.79 -10.94 1.20
N ASP A 48 -6.05 -12.23 1.41
CA ASP A 48 -6.62 -13.13 0.40
C ASP A 48 -8.10 -12.83 0.07
N MET A 49 -8.83 -12.10 0.93
CA MET A 49 -10.22 -11.67 0.67
C MET A 49 -10.32 -10.39 -0.15
N LEU A 50 -9.21 -9.67 -0.33
CA LEU A 50 -9.20 -8.37 -0.99
C LEU A 50 -9.38 -8.48 -2.51
N PRO A 51 -9.87 -7.42 -3.19
CA PRO A 51 -10.11 -7.44 -4.62
C PRO A 51 -8.82 -7.65 -5.42
N THR A 52 -8.79 -8.61 -6.32
CA THR A 52 -7.59 -8.88 -7.14
C THR A 52 -7.38 -7.87 -8.26
N THR A 53 -8.40 -7.11 -8.64
CA THR A 53 -8.35 -6.11 -9.71
C THR A 53 -9.06 -4.81 -9.31
N PHE A 54 -8.65 -3.70 -9.93
CA PHE A 54 -9.25 -2.39 -9.71
C PHE A 54 -9.67 -1.76 -11.03
N GLY A 55 -10.83 -1.10 -11.07
CA GLY A 55 -11.29 -0.31 -12.22
C GLY A 55 -10.72 1.11 -12.27
N ASN A 56 -9.54 1.34 -11.69
CA ASN A 56 -8.90 2.66 -11.63
C ASN A 56 -7.94 2.83 -12.83
N THR A 57 -7.83 4.04 -13.39
CA THR A 57 -6.93 4.32 -14.53
C THR A 57 -5.46 4.01 -14.25
N LEU A 58 -5.04 4.01 -12.99
CA LEU A 58 -3.71 3.57 -12.58
C LEU A 58 -3.49 2.06 -12.77
N TRP A 59 -4.55 1.24 -12.75
CA TRP A 59 -4.50 -0.21 -12.96
C TRP A 59 -4.79 -0.63 -14.41
N PHE A 60 -5.05 0.35 -15.30
CA PHE A 60 -5.32 0.07 -16.70
C PHE A 60 -4.07 -0.44 -17.41
N SER A 61 -4.29 -1.35 -18.35
CA SER A 61 -3.28 -1.79 -19.31
C SER A 61 -2.84 -0.61 -20.19
N GLU A 62 -1.74 -0.78 -20.92
CA GLU A 62 -1.27 0.27 -21.82
C GLU A 62 -2.33 0.54 -22.91
N GLU A 63 -2.97 -0.50 -23.45
CA GLU A 63 -4.02 -0.37 -24.46
C GLU A 63 -5.22 0.41 -23.94
N GLU A 64 -5.71 0.05 -22.75
CA GLU A 64 -6.83 0.75 -22.08
C GLU A 64 -6.49 2.20 -21.77
N LEU A 65 -5.25 2.50 -21.37
CA LEU A 65 -4.82 3.85 -21.10
C LEU A 65 -4.66 4.67 -22.39
N GLN A 66 -4.23 4.05 -23.50
CA GLN A 66 -4.14 4.71 -24.80
C GLN A 66 -5.52 5.14 -25.34
N GLU A 67 -6.61 4.46 -24.99
CA GLU A 67 -7.96 4.91 -25.33
C GLU A 67 -8.30 6.28 -24.73
N LEU A 68 -7.69 6.63 -23.59
CA LEU A 68 -7.87 7.91 -22.93
C LEU A 68 -6.96 9.02 -23.49
N ARG A 69 -6.10 8.71 -24.47
CA ARG A 69 -5.10 9.65 -24.99
C ARG A 69 -5.73 10.96 -25.46
N GLY A 70 -5.13 12.07 -25.05
CA GLY A 70 -5.61 13.41 -25.37
C GLY A 70 -6.59 13.99 -24.34
N THR A 71 -7.06 13.19 -23.37
CA THR A 71 -7.86 13.68 -22.24
C THR A 71 -6.99 14.25 -21.12
N THR A 72 -7.57 15.11 -20.27
CA THR A 72 -6.95 15.54 -19.02
C THR A 72 -6.69 14.37 -18.08
N LEU A 73 -7.58 13.37 -18.08
CA LEU A 73 -7.48 12.17 -17.24
C LEU A 73 -6.24 11.33 -17.60
N TYR A 74 -5.96 11.15 -18.89
CA TYR A 74 -4.74 10.48 -19.34
C TYR A 74 -3.48 11.16 -18.82
N ARG A 75 -3.38 12.49 -18.99
CA ARG A 75 -2.22 13.27 -18.53
C ARG A 75 -2.04 13.20 -17.01
N ALA A 76 -3.15 13.25 -16.27
CA ALA A 76 -3.12 13.15 -14.81
C ALA A 76 -2.67 11.75 -14.35
N THR A 77 -3.19 10.71 -14.99
CA THR A 77 -2.86 9.30 -14.70
C THR A 77 -1.38 9.02 -14.99
N GLU A 78 -0.87 9.47 -16.14
CA GLU A 78 0.55 9.32 -16.51
C GLU A 78 1.49 10.00 -15.52
N LEU A 79 1.18 11.24 -15.12
CA LEU A 79 1.98 11.98 -14.15
C LEU A 79 1.98 11.27 -12.79
N GLN A 80 0.83 10.74 -12.38
CA GLN A 80 0.69 10.00 -11.14
C GLN A 80 1.42 8.65 -11.18
N LYS A 81 1.26 7.84 -12.25
CA LYS A 81 1.99 6.58 -12.46
C LYS A 81 3.50 6.82 -12.39
N LYS A 82 4.00 7.84 -13.09
CA LYS A 82 5.42 8.20 -13.09
C LYS A 82 5.92 8.61 -11.71
N SER A 83 5.13 9.39 -10.97
CA SER A 83 5.48 9.80 -9.60
C SER A 83 5.54 8.60 -8.66
N LEU A 84 4.58 7.68 -8.75
CA LEU A 84 4.53 6.47 -7.93
C LEU A 84 5.68 5.52 -8.28
N LEU A 85 6.00 5.36 -9.56
CA LEU A 85 7.12 4.53 -10.01
C LEU A 85 8.45 5.08 -9.51
N ASN A 86 8.66 6.39 -9.57
CA ASN A 86 9.86 7.02 -9.02
C ASN A 86 9.95 6.82 -7.51
N LEU A 87 8.85 7.01 -6.77
CA LEU A 87 8.80 6.75 -5.34
C LEU A 87 9.11 5.28 -5.01
N TYR A 88 8.58 4.37 -5.83
CA TYR A 88 8.80 2.94 -5.68
C TYR A 88 10.28 2.58 -5.81
N GLU A 89 10.90 2.97 -6.92
CA GLU A 89 12.30 2.64 -7.22
C GLU A 89 13.29 3.33 -6.27
N THR A 90 12.99 4.55 -5.81
CA THR A 90 13.93 5.32 -4.96
C THR A 90 13.84 4.98 -3.48
N LYS A 91 12.65 4.64 -2.96
CA LYS A 91 12.43 4.50 -1.51
C LYS A 91 11.84 3.16 -1.12
N VAL A 92 10.79 2.71 -1.80
CA VAL A 92 10.00 1.55 -1.37
C VAL A 92 10.74 0.24 -1.61
N LYS A 93 11.35 0.09 -2.79
CA LYS A 93 11.96 -1.18 -3.23
C LYS A 93 13.07 -1.65 -2.30
N ASP A 94 14.00 -0.77 -1.98
CA ASP A 94 15.13 -1.10 -1.10
C ASP A 94 14.68 -1.30 0.34
N LEU A 95 13.68 -0.54 0.77
CA LEU A 95 13.11 -0.67 2.11
C LEU A 95 12.39 -2.00 2.29
N VAL A 96 11.49 -2.37 1.38
CA VAL A 96 10.77 -3.64 1.45
C VAL A 96 11.77 -4.81 1.40
N LYS A 97 12.81 -4.73 0.57
CA LYS A 97 13.90 -5.72 0.56
C LYS A 97 14.60 -5.81 1.92
N LYS A 98 14.94 -4.68 2.55
CA LYS A 98 15.56 -4.65 3.88
C LYS A 98 14.66 -5.30 4.94
N LEU A 99 13.36 -4.98 4.93
CA LEU A 99 12.38 -5.49 5.89
C LEU A 99 12.05 -6.98 5.71
N LEU A 100 12.15 -7.50 4.49
CA LEU A 100 11.92 -8.93 4.21
C LEU A 100 13.15 -9.82 4.44
N ASN A 101 14.32 -9.23 4.68
CA ASN A 101 15.61 -9.94 4.75
C ASN A 101 15.86 -10.64 6.10
N ASP A 102 14.89 -11.42 6.57
CA ASP A 102 15.01 -12.35 7.71
C ASP A 102 15.84 -13.62 7.37
N GLY A 103 16.62 -13.58 6.28
CA GLY A 103 17.70 -14.54 6.02
C GLY A 103 17.42 -15.69 5.05
N ASN A 104 16.30 -15.74 4.30
CA ASN A 104 16.14 -16.86 3.35
C ASN A 104 15.14 -16.72 2.17
N SER A 105 14.86 -15.54 1.60
CA SER A 105 14.07 -15.52 0.35
C SER A 105 14.43 -14.32 -0.52
N GLU A 106 14.84 -14.61 -1.77
CA GLU A 106 14.87 -13.67 -2.89
C GLU A 106 13.43 -13.30 -3.27
N ILE A 107 12.71 -12.59 -2.39
CA ILE A 107 11.37 -12.10 -2.72
C ILE A 107 11.57 -10.87 -3.60
N GLU A 108 11.34 -11.04 -4.89
CA GLU A 108 11.29 -9.93 -5.83
C GLU A 108 10.00 -9.13 -5.60
N VAL A 109 10.14 -7.87 -5.21
CA VAL A 109 9.02 -6.95 -5.05
C VAL A 109 8.75 -6.35 -6.43
N CYS A 110 7.52 -6.50 -6.92
CA CYS A 110 7.08 -5.89 -8.16
C CYS A 110 6.38 -4.55 -7.91
N PHE A 111 6.48 -3.63 -8.87
CA PHE A 111 5.76 -2.35 -8.79
C PHE A 111 4.24 -2.55 -8.70
N GLU A 112 3.70 -3.60 -9.33
CA GLU A 112 2.29 -3.95 -9.28
C GLU A 112 1.81 -4.26 -7.86
N ASP A 113 2.62 -4.96 -7.05
CA ASP A 113 2.27 -5.24 -5.66
C ASP A 113 2.13 -3.94 -4.86
N PHE A 114 3.09 -3.03 -5.03
CA PHE A 114 3.04 -1.71 -4.41
C PHE A 114 1.82 -0.90 -4.88
N LEU A 115 1.59 -0.87 -6.19
CA LEU A 115 0.48 -0.12 -6.79
C LEU A 115 -0.89 -0.63 -6.34
N TRP A 116 -1.02 -1.93 -6.13
CA TRP A 116 -2.25 -2.55 -5.66
C TRP A 116 -2.63 -2.03 -4.27
N TYR A 117 -1.66 -1.89 -3.35
CA TYR A 117 -1.89 -1.32 -2.02
C TYR A 117 -2.15 0.18 -2.04
N VAL A 118 -1.49 0.91 -2.93
CA VAL A 118 -1.77 2.33 -3.16
C VAL A 118 -3.25 2.50 -3.53
N LEU A 119 -3.76 1.67 -4.44
CA LEU A 119 -5.14 1.71 -4.89
C LEU A 119 -6.12 1.30 -3.79
N LEU A 120 -5.83 0.23 -3.07
CA LEU A 120 -6.65 -0.22 -1.95
C LEU A 120 -6.81 0.87 -0.88
N VAL A 121 -5.69 1.46 -0.45
CA VAL A 121 -5.70 2.53 0.57
C VAL A 121 -6.44 3.75 0.04
N ASN A 122 -6.20 4.16 -1.21
CA ASN A 122 -6.90 5.31 -1.80
C ASN A 122 -8.42 5.08 -1.90
N LEU A 123 -8.85 3.88 -2.33
CA LEU A 123 -10.27 3.51 -2.36
C LEU A 123 -10.87 3.56 -0.95
N CYS A 124 -10.22 2.99 0.05
CA CYS A 124 -10.71 3.02 1.44
C CYS A 124 -10.81 4.45 1.99
N MET A 125 -9.86 5.32 1.65
CA MET A 125 -9.86 6.72 2.08
C MET A 125 -10.96 7.53 1.39
N ILE A 126 -11.23 7.28 0.11
CA ILE A 126 -12.35 7.90 -0.60
C ILE A 126 -13.68 7.46 0.04
N MET A 127 -13.84 6.16 0.28
CA MET A 127 -15.05 5.57 0.86
C MET A 127 -15.32 6.03 2.30
N THR A 128 -14.28 6.32 3.10
CA THR A 128 -14.45 6.88 4.45
C THR A 128 -14.78 8.38 4.43
N SER A 129 -14.36 9.10 3.39
CA SER A 129 -14.67 10.52 3.17
C SER A 129 -16.08 10.73 2.61
N THR A 130 -16.49 9.89 1.66
CA THR A 130 -17.85 9.87 1.12
C THR A 130 -18.71 8.97 2.00
N LYS A 131 -19.56 9.52 2.88
CA LYS A 131 -20.48 8.79 3.78
C LYS A 131 -21.49 7.84 3.09
N SER A 132 -21.32 7.55 1.81
CA SER A 132 -22.10 6.62 1.00
C SER A 132 -21.18 5.52 0.51
N VAL A 133 -21.33 4.32 1.08
CA VAL A 133 -21.53 3.03 0.39
C VAL A 133 -21.13 1.93 1.37
N GLU A 134 -22.08 1.02 1.57
CA GLU A 134 -22.09 -0.13 2.45
C GLU A 134 -21.19 -1.27 1.93
N VAL A 135 -19.92 -0.96 1.61
CA VAL A 135 -18.91 -1.96 1.29
C VAL A 135 -17.75 -1.83 2.28
N ASP A 136 -17.77 -2.82 3.16
CA ASP A 136 -16.85 -3.22 4.20
C ASP A 136 -16.39 -2.17 5.22
N MET A 137 -17.36 -1.83 6.08
CA MET A 137 -17.10 -1.24 7.40
C MET A 137 -16.01 -2.03 8.16
N ARG A 138 -15.73 -3.31 7.84
CA ARG A 138 -14.61 -4.06 8.42
C ARG A 138 -13.25 -3.63 7.88
N LEU A 139 -13.08 -3.19 6.63
CA LEU A 139 -11.79 -2.64 6.15
C LEU A 139 -11.50 -1.29 6.80
N ALA A 140 -12.51 -0.42 6.85
CA ALA A 140 -12.40 0.89 7.50
C ALA A 140 -12.25 0.76 9.02
N PHE A 141 -12.99 -0.17 9.64
CA PHE A 141 -12.82 -0.53 11.05
C PHE A 141 -11.44 -1.15 11.25
N MET A 142 -10.95 -2.05 10.39
CA MET A 142 -9.62 -2.65 10.48
C MET A 142 -8.50 -1.63 10.29
N LEU A 143 -8.59 -0.70 9.34
CA LEU A 143 -7.66 0.43 9.22
C LEU A 143 -7.73 1.33 10.48
N GLY A 144 -8.92 1.53 11.04
CA GLY A 144 -9.10 2.12 12.37
C GLY A 144 -8.50 1.27 13.49
N GLN A 145 -8.59 -0.05 13.43
CA GLN A 145 -8.09 -1.02 14.41
C GLN A 145 -6.57 -1.23 14.26
N ILE A 146 -5.97 -0.93 13.12
CA ILE A 146 -4.51 -0.78 13.00
C ILE A 146 -4.07 0.46 13.81
N GLN A 147 -4.93 1.48 13.87
CA GLN A 147 -4.79 2.62 14.77
C GLN A 147 -5.13 2.28 16.24
N TYR A 148 -6.12 1.40 16.52
CA TYR A 148 -6.71 1.20 17.86
C TYR A 148 -6.44 -0.17 18.55
N PHE A 149 -6.16 -1.25 17.83
CA PHE A 149 -6.28 -2.67 18.25
C PHE A 149 -4.98 -3.38 18.64
N GLY A 150 -3.85 -2.68 18.71
CA GLY A 150 -2.65 -3.20 19.40
C GLY A 150 -2.81 -3.32 20.93
N ALA A 151 -4.02 -3.48 21.47
CA ALA A 151 -4.26 -3.59 22.90
C ALA A 151 -4.35 -5.04 23.41
N ALA A 152 -4.11 -6.05 22.55
CA ALA A 152 -4.35 -7.45 22.90
C ALA A 152 -3.25 -8.45 22.50
N LEU A 153 -2.03 -8.00 22.15
CA LEU A 153 -0.84 -8.86 22.04
C LEU A 153 0.37 -8.15 22.66
#